data_AF-A0A1I3LSM7-F1
#
_entry.id   AF-A0A1I3LSM7-F1
#
_cell.length_a   1.000
_cell.length_b   1.000
_cell.length_c   1.000
_cell.angle_alpha   90.00
_cell.angle_beta   90.00
_cell.angle_gamma   90.00
#
_symmetry.space_group_name_H-M   'P 1'
#
loop_
_entity.id
_entity.type
_entity.pdbx_description
1 polymer ?
#
loop_
_entity_poly.entity_id
_entity_poly.type
_entity_poly.pdbx_seq_one_letter_code
_entity_poly.pdbx_strand_id
1 'polypeptide(L)'
;MTSLISTLLVFGPHLTSELIYPELELIRFIRAGSFLENLDPVLIAVWLTSLFIKISLFLFISVIALTHSFSLQDHKPFALSMTAIMVGLSLFMARSKMELAHLTNHGMVSLLLVAEVIPVLYFVVDWTRTALTKR
;
A
#
# COMPACT_ATOMS: atom_id res chain seq x y z
N MET A 1 -2.56 4.30 5.95
CA MET A 1 -3.91 4.44 6.55
C MET A 1 -3.84 4.65 8.05
N THR A 2 -3.13 3.82 8.83
CA THR A 2 -3.03 4.00 10.29
C THR A 2 -2.25 5.24 10.74
N SER A 3 -1.26 5.70 9.98
CA SER A 3 -0.48 6.91 10.31
C SER A 3 -1.25 8.22 10.17
N LEU A 4 -2.33 8.23 9.37
CA LEU A 4 -3.08 9.46 9.05
C LEU A 4 -3.80 10.04 10.27
N ILE A 5 -4.27 9.17 11.16
CA ILE A 5 -4.90 9.57 12.42
C ILE A 5 -3.85 10.23 13.32
N SER A 6 -2.68 9.62 13.46
CA SER A 6 -1.59 10.17 14.28
C SER A 6 -1.10 11.52 13.74
N THR A 7 -0.97 11.68 12.42
CA THR A 7 -0.55 12.95 11.81
C THR A 7 -1.60 14.05 12.01
N LEU A 8 -2.89 13.72 11.86
CA LEU A 8 -3.98 14.67 12.08
C LEU A 8 -4.09 15.10 13.55
N LEU A 9 -3.85 14.19 14.49
CA LEU A 9 -3.86 14.50 15.93
C LEU A 9 -2.69 15.41 16.33
N VAL A 10 -1.53 15.25 15.70
CA VAL A 10 -0.31 16.01 16.04
C VAL A 10 -0.24 17.35 15.31
N PHE A 11 -0.49 17.37 14.00
CA PHE A 11 -0.35 18.57 13.18
C PHE A 11 -1.68 19.29 12.91
N GLY A 12 -2.82 18.66 13.20
CA GLY A 12 -4.13 19.18 12.83
C GLY A 12 -4.41 19.05 11.33
N PRO A 13 -5.67 19.29 10.91
CA PRO A 13 -6.11 19.09 9.53
C PRO A 13 -5.46 20.08 8.55
N HIS A 14 -5.20 21.31 8.98
CA HIS A 14 -4.65 22.35 8.10
C HIS A 14 -3.19 22.05 7.71
N LEU A 15 -2.30 21.87 8.70
CA LEU A 15 -0.89 21.57 8.42
C LEU A 15 -0.72 20.20 7.77
N THR A 16 -1.47 19.17 8.20
CA THR A 16 -1.38 17.84 7.57
C THR A 16 -1.70 17.87 6.08
N SER A 17 -2.59 18.76 5.63
CA SER A 17 -2.96 18.89 4.21
C SER A 17 -1.86 19.50 3.34
N GLU A 18 -0.93 20.25 3.94
CA GLU A 18 0.19 20.88 3.23
C GLU A 18 1.46 20.02 3.24
N LEU A 19 1.51 19.00 4.09
CA LEU A 19 2.65 18.09 4.18
C LEU A 19 2.67 17.09 3.02
N ILE A 20 3.75 17.10 2.25
CA ILE A 20 3.98 16.13 1.15
C ILE A 20 4.23 14.73 1.71
N TYR A 21 4.93 14.62 2.85
CA TYR A 21 5.26 13.36 3.50
C TYR A 21 4.95 13.41 5.00
N PRO A 22 3.65 13.41 5.38
CA PRO A 22 3.23 13.68 6.76
C PRO A 22 3.74 12.63 7.76
N GLU A 23 3.91 11.38 7.33
CA GLU A 23 4.46 10.31 8.17
C GLU A 23 5.96 10.52 8.48
N LEU A 24 6.74 11.01 7.51
CA LEU A 24 8.16 11.34 7.71
C LEU A 24 8.31 12.56 8.61
N GLU A 25 7.49 13.58 8.40
CA GLU A 25 7.51 14.78 9.24
C GLU A 25 7.04 14.48 10.67
N LEU A 26 6.07 13.56 10.85
CA LEU A 26 5.68 13.08 12.17
C LEU A 26 6.86 12.42 12.91
N ILE A 27 7.62 11.57 12.22
CA ILE A 27 8.82 10.94 12.79
C ILE A 27 9.84 11.99 13.21
N ARG A 28 10.08 12.99 12.37
CA ARG A 28 11.01 14.11 12.65
C ARG A 28 10.49 15.03 13.76
N PHE A 29 9.17 15.08 13.98
CA PHE A 29 8.53 15.94 14.97
C PHE A 29 8.53 15.35 16.39
N ILE A 30 8.59 14.02 16.55
CA ILE A 30 8.59 13.32 17.87
C ILE A 30 9.89 13.59 18.71
N ARG A 31 10.57 14.71 18.46
CA ARG A 31 11.70 15.27 19.24
C ARG A 31 11.27 15.59 20.67
N ALA A 32 11.09 14.56 21.50
CA ALA A 32 10.73 14.71 22.91
C ALA A 32 11.98 15.10 23.71
N GLY A 33 12.24 16.42 23.80
CA GLY A 33 13.26 17.01 24.67
C GLY A 33 14.71 16.74 24.23
N SER A 34 15.65 17.51 24.78
CA SER A 34 17.09 17.53 24.45
C SER A 34 17.85 16.20 24.56
N PHE A 35 17.18 15.11 24.97
CA PHE A 35 17.77 13.76 25.08
C PHE A 35 17.56 12.91 23.81
N LEU A 36 16.52 13.18 23.01
CA LEU A 36 16.21 12.43 21.77
C LEU A 36 16.69 13.14 20.49
N GLU A 37 17.46 14.21 20.59
CA GLU A 37 17.92 15.02 19.45
C GLU A 37 18.76 14.23 18.43
N ASN A 38 19.36 13.11 18.84
CA ASN A 38 20.20 12.25 18.01
C ASN A 38 19.54 10.92 17.60
N LEU A 39 18.24 10.73 17.87
CA LEU A 39 17.53 9.48 17.51
C LEU A 39 16.90 9.49 16.11
N ASP A 40 17.06 10.57 15.34
CA ASP A 40 16.60 10.65 13.95
C ASP A 40 16.96 9.39 13.13
N PRO A 41 18.18 8.83 13.20
CA PRO A 41 18.52 7.59 12.48
C PRO A 41 17.78 6.34 12.99
N VAL A 42 17.52 6.25 14.30
CA VAL A 42 16.87 5.08 14.91
C VAL A 42 15.39 5.04 14.53
N LEU A 43 14.70 6.18 14.57
CA LEU A 43 13.29 6.25 14.19
C LEU A 43 13.12 5.98 12.68
N ILE A 44 14.01 6.50 11.84
CA ILE A 44 14.05 6.18 10.41
C ILE A 44 14.32 4.69 10.20
N ALA A 45 15.22 4.07 10.96
CA ALA A 45 15.47 2.64 10.87
C ALA A 45 14.22 1.80 11.20
N VAL A 46 13.52 2.12 12.29
CA VAL A 46 12.26 1.44 12.67
C VAL A 46 11.19 1.61 11.59
N TRP A 47 11.06 2.81 11.04
CA TRP A 47 10.14 3.09 9.94
C TRP A 47 10.50 2.30 8.67
N LEU A 48 11.79 2.25 8.32
CA LEU A 48 12.29 1.51 7.17
C LEU A 48 12.09 0.00 7.34
N THR A 49 12.33 -0.55 8.54
CA THR A 49 12.04 -1.95 8.86
C THR A 49 10.54 -2.23 8.72
N SER A 50 9.68 -1.33 9.19
CA SER A 50 8.23 -1.47 9.05
C SER A 50 7.79 -1.46 7.57
N LEU A 51 8.40 -0.58 6.76
CA LEU A 51 8.17 -0.53 5.32
C LEU A 51 8.61 -1.83 4.64
N PHE A 52 9.80 -2.33 5.00
CA PHE A 52 10.34 -3.57 4.49
C PHE A 52 9.41 -4.76 4.77
N ILE A 53 8.96 -4.92 6.03
CA ILE A 53 8.03 -5.99 6.42
C ILE A 53 6.74 -5.91 5.60
N LYS A 54 6.17 -4.72 5.40
CA LYS A 54 4.95 -4.53 4.59
C LYS A 54 5.17 -4.96 3.14
N ILE A 55 6.27 -4.53 2.51
CA ILE A 55 6.58 -4.88 1.12
C ILE A 55 6.76 -6.39 0.98
N SER A 56 7.51 -7.03 1.90
CA SER A 56 7.70 -8.48 1.91
C SER A 56 6.38 -9.23 2.06
N LEU A 57 5.48 -8.74 2.92
CA LEU A 57 4.17 -9.35 3.14
C LEU A 57 3.27 -9.22 1.90
N PHE A 58 3.24 -8.06 1.24
CA PHE A 58 2.49 -7.89 -0.01
C PHE A 58 3.04 -8.73 -1.15
N LEU A 59 4.36 -8.82 -1.28
CA LEU A 59 4.99 -9.70 -2.25
C LEU A 59 4.60 -11.17 -1.98
N PHE A 60 4.67 -11.61 -0.73
CA PHE A 60 4.32 -12.97 -0.33
C PHE A 60 2.85 -13.30 -0.65
N ILE A 61 1.92 -12.41 -0.27
CA ILE A 61 0.49 -12.57 -0.58
C ILE A 61 0.28 -12.62 -2.10
N SER A 62 0.96 -11.77 -2.87
CA SER A 62 0.83 -11.74 -4.33
C SER A 62 1.30 -13.02 -4.98
N VAL A 63 2.41 -13.60 -4.50
CA VAL A 63 2.92 -14.90 -4.98
C VAL A 63 1.92 -16.00 -4.69
N ILE A 64 1.41 -16.08 -3.46
CA ILE A 64 0.39 -17.08 -3.08
C ILE A 64 -0.88 -16.92 -3.90
N ALA A 65 -1.38 -15.69 -4.07
CA ALA A 65 -2.58 -15.41 -4.84
C ALA A 65 -2.44 -15.90 -6.29
N LEU A 66 -1.28 -15.69 -6.92
CA LEU A 66 -1.01 -16.24 -8.25
C LEU A 66 -0.91 -17.77 -8.24
N THR A 67 -0.15 -18.34 -7.32
CA THR A 67 0.02 -19.80 -7.22
C THR A 67 -1.34 -20.49 -7.08
N HIS A 68 -2.25 -19.95 -6.25
CA HIS A 68 -3.61 -20.46 -6.12
C HIS A 68 -4.47 -20.22 -7.37
N SER A 69 -4.41 -19.02 -7.97
CA SER A 69 -5.21 -18.71 -9.17
C SER A 69 -4.88 -19.61 -10.35
N PHE A 70 -3.62 -20.04 -10.48
CA PHE A 70 -3.16 -20.94 -11.53
C PHE A 70 -3.07 -22.42 -11.08
N SER A 71 -3.53 -22.76 -9.87
CA SER A 71 -3.49 -24.12 -9.30
C SER A 71 -2.10 -24.77 -9.34
N LEU A 72 -1.05 -23.98 -9.11
CA LEU A 72 0.34 -24.42 -9.15
C LEU A 72 0.75 -25.01 -7.80
N GLN A 73 1.52 -26.11 -7.82
CA GLN A 73 1.95 -26.80 -6.59
C GLN A 73 3.16 -26.14 -5.92
N ASP A 74 4.02 -25.47 -6.69
CA ASP A 74 5.27 -24.88 -6.21
C ASP A 74 5.28 -23.35 -6.30
N HIS A 75 5.40 -22.67 -5.15
CA HIS A 75 5.48 -21.21 -5.07
C HIS A 75 6.91 -20.65 -5.23
N LYS A 76 7.94 -21.49 -5.06
CA LYS A 76 9.37 -21.07 -5.00
C LYS A 76 9.87 -20.37 -6.27
N PRO A 77 9.68 -20.90 -7.49
CA PRO A 77 10.15 -20.21 -8.70
C PRO A 77 9.36 -18.94 -8.99
N PHE A 78 8.07 -18.89 -8.65
CA PHE A 78 7.22 -17.72 -8.86
C PHE A 78 7.56 -16.55 -7.96
N ALA A 79 8.13 -16.80 -6.77
CA ALA A 79 8.60 -15.74 -5.89
C ALA A 79 9.65 -14.84 -6.57
N LEU A 80 10.62 -15.43 -7.27
CA LEU A 80 11.65 -14.68 -7.98
C LEU A 80 11.08 -13.89 -9.16
N SER A 81 10.26 -14.54 -10.00
CA SER A 81 9.62 -13.88 -11.13
C SER A 81 8.72 -12.72 -10.70
N MET A 82 7.93 -12.90 -9.65
CA MET A 82 7.06 -11.85 -9.11
C MET A 82 7.88 -10.69 -8.54
N THR A 83 8.97 -10.99 -7.82
CA THR A 83 9.86 -9.96 -7.29
C THR A 83 10.46 -9.12 -8.43
N ALA A 84 10.91 -9.77 -9.50
CA ALA A 84 11.45 -9.07 -10.67
C ALA A 84 10.42 -8.17 -11.35
N ILE A 85 9.17 -8.64 -11.49
CA ILE A 85 8.07 -7.85 -12.03
C ILE A 85 7.78 -6.64 -11.13
N MET A 86 7.69 -6.85 -9.81
CA MET A 86 7.40 -5.79 -8.85
C MET A 86 8.49 -4.71 -8.84
N VAL A 87 9.76 -5.10 -8.87
CA VAL A 87 10.89 -4.16 -8.99
C VAL A 87 10.87 -3.45 -10.34
N GLY A 88 10.62 -4.16 -11.43
CA GLY A 88 10.48 -3.57 -12.76
C GLY A 88 9.39 -2.49 -12.78
N LEU A 89 8.18 -2.84 -12.32
CA LEU A 89 7.08 -1.87 -12.18
C LEU A 89 7.47 -0.69 -11.30
N SER A 90 8.14 -0.90 -10.18
CA SER A 90 8.62 0.20 -9.33
C SER A 90 9.55 1.18 -10.04
N LEU A 91 10.38 0.70 -10.97
CA LEU A 91 11.30 1.56 -11.74
C LEU A 91 10.61 2.31 -12.89
N PHE A 92 9.55 1.73 -13.45
CA PHE A 92 8.81 2.32 -14.57
C PHE A 92 7.60 3.17 -14.15
N MET A 93 7.07 2.97 -12.95
CA MET A 93 5.76 3.53 -12.57
C MET A 93 5.78 5.02 -12.28
N ALA A 94 6.87 5.59 -11.75
CA ALA A 94 6.97 7.03 -11.55
C ALA A 94 8.40 7.52 -11.77
N ARG A 95 8.63 8.22 -12.88
CA ARG A 95 9.94 8.79 -13.23
C ARG A 95 10.19 10.14 -12.55
N SER A 96 9.14 10.83 -12.15
CA SER A 96 9.22 12.14 -11.51
C SER A 96 8.33 12.24 -10.28
N LYS A 97 8.69 13.15 -9.36
CA LYS A 97 7.86 13.46 -8.18
C LYS A 97 6.47 13.97 -8.56
N MET A 98 6.37 14.69 -9.67
CA MET A 98 5.10 15.21 -10.19
C MET A 98 4.20 14.09 -10.72
N GLU A 99 4.77 13.13 -11.44
CA GLU A 99 4.06 11.93 -11.91
C GLU A 99 3.60 11.06 -10.73
N LEU A 100 4.46 10.90 -9.71
CA LEU A 100 4.11 10.20 -8.48
C LEU A 100 2.95 10.88 -7.75
N ALA A 101 2.94 12.22 -7.64
CA ALA A 101 1.86 12.97 -7.03
C ALA A 101 0.54 12.81 -7.82
N HIS A 102 0.60 12.85 -9.15
CA HIS A 102 -0.55 12.61 -10.00
C HIS A 102 -1.12 11.18 -9.85
N LEU A 103 -0.25 10.17 -9.83
CA LEU A 103 -0.60 8.78 -9.56
C LEU A 103 -1.15 8.57 -8.15
N THR A 104 -0.65 9.28 -7.15
CA THR A 104 -1.15 9.14 -5.78
C THR A 104 -2.56 9.73 -5.67
N ASN A 105 -2.80 10.88 -6.31
CA ASN A 105 -4.09 11.56 -6.25
C ASN A 105 -5.19 10.87 -7.09
N HIS A 106 -4.84 10.36 -8.29
CA HIS A 106 -5.82 9.73 -9.20
C HIS A 106 -5.71 8.20 -9.27
N GLY A 107 -4.50 7.66 -9.11
CA GLY A 107 -4.25 6.23 -9.22
C GLY A 107 -4.82 5.42 -8.04
N MET A 108 -4.98 6.04 -6.86
CA MET A 108 -5.66 5.38 -5.74
C MET A 108 -7.14 5.10 -6.06
N VAL A 109 -7.82 6.02 -6.74
CA VAL A 109 -9.21 5.82 -7.20
C VAL A 109 -9.27 4.71 -8.25
N SER A 110 -8.33 4.70 -9.20
CA SER A 110 -8.24 3.65 -10.22
C SER A 110 -8.04 2.26 -9.59
N LEU A 111 -7.11 2.12 -8.64
CA LEU A 111 -6.84 0.86 -7.94
C LEU A 111 -8.04 0.40 -7.10
N LEU A 112 -8.72 1.32 -6.41
CA LEU A 112 -9.91 1.01 -5.63
C LEU A 112 -11.06 0.53 -6.51
N LEU A 113 -11.27 1.15 -7.68
CA LEU A 113 -12.28 0.70 -8.63
C LEU A 113 -12.00 -0.73 -9.11
N VAL A 114 -10.75 -1.08 -9.42
CA VAL A 114 -10.38 -2.45 -9.80
C VAL A 114 -10.57 -3.44 -8.65
N ALA A 115 -10.25 -3.04 -7.42
CA ALA A 115 -10.45 -3.89 -6.25
C ALA A 115 -11.93 -4.17 -5.95
N GLU A 116 -12.81 -3.18 -6.13
CA GLU A 116 -14.27 -3.29 -5.92
C GLU A 116 -14.98 -4.04 -7.05
N VAL A 117 -14.37 -4.16 -8.23
CA VAL A 117 -14.97 -4.92 -9.35
C VAL A 117 -15.17 -6.40 -8.96
N ILE A 118 -14.28 -7.00 -8.17
CA ILE A 118 -14.38 -8.41 -7.77
C ILE A 118 -15.64 -8.69 -6.92
N PRO A 119 -15.88 -7.99 -5.78
CA PRO A 119 -17.09 -8.19 -4.99
C PRO A 119 -18.36 -7.80 -5.74
N VAL A 120 -18.33 -6.76 -6.57
CA VAL A 120 -19.50 -6.36 -7.38
C VAL A 120 -19.84 -7.44 -8.41
N LEU A 121 -18.84 -8.00 -9.10
CA LEU A 121 -19.06 -9.12 -10.03
C LEU A 121 -19.65 -10.33 -9.32
N TYR A 122 -19.11 -10.69 -8.14
CA TYR A 122 -19.65 -11.81 -7.36
C TYR A 122 -21.11 -11.56 -6.93
N PHE A 123 -21.41 -10.35 -6.46
CA PHE A 123 -22.77 -9.97 -6.08
C PHE A 123 -23.75 -10.04 -7.26
N VAL A 124 -23.35 -9.59 -8.44
CA VAL A 124 -24.17 -9.66 -9.67
C VAL A 124 -24.42 -11.11 -10.07
N VAL A 125 -23.40 -11.97 -10.00
CA VAL A 125 -23.53 -13.41 -10.30
C VAL A 125 -24.49 -14.09 -9.31
N ASP A 126 -24.37 -13.79 -8.02
CA ASP A 126 -25.27 -14.37 -7.01
C ASP A 126 -26.72 -13.88 -7.16
N TRP A 127 -26.91 -12.59 -7.45
CA TRP A 127 -28.22 -12.01 -7.72
C TRP A 127 -28.90 -12.69 -8.93
N THR A 128 -28.17 -12.83 -10.04
CA THR A 128 -28.71 -13.45 -11.26
C THR A 128 -29.05 -14.92 -11.04
N ARG A 129 -28.21 -15.68 -10.32
CA ARG A 129 -28.47 -17.07 -9.95
C ARG A 129 -29.73 -17.21 -9.08
N THR A 130 -29.88 -16.35 -8.07
CA THR A 130 -31.03 -16.37 -7.15
C THR A 130 -32.33 -15.96 -7.86
N ALA A 131 -32.27 -14.99 -8.79
CA ALA A 131 -33.41 -14.58 -9.59
C ALA A 131 -33.90 -15.68 -10.56
N LEU A 132 -32.99 -16.54 -11.05
CA LEU A 132 -33.30 -17.65 -11.94
C LEU A 132 -33.81 -18.90 -11.21
N THR A 133 -33.41 -19.14 -9.95
CA THR A 133 -33.88 -20.29 -9.15
C THR A 133 -35.19 -20.04 -8.41
N LYS A 134 -35.66 -18.79 -8.35
CA LYS A 134 -36.96 -18.42 -7.76
C LYS A 134 -38.14 -18.43 -8.76
N ARG A 135 -37.91 -18.80 -10.02
CA ARG A 135 -38.93 -19.11 -11.02
C ARG A 135 -39.09 -20.63 -11.14
#